data_AF-A0A3A9FHL8-F1
#
_entry.id   AF-A0A3A9FHL8-F1
#
_cell.length_a   1.000
_cell.length_b   1.000
_cell.length_c   1.000
_cell.angle_alpha   90.00
_cell.angle_beta   90.00
_cell.angle_gamma   90.00
#
_symmetry.space_group_name_H-M   'P 1'
#
loop_
_entity.id
_entity.type
_entity.pdbx_description
1 polymer ?
#
loop_
_entity_poly.entity_id
_entity_poly.type
_entity_poly.pdbx_seq_one_letter_code
_entity_poly.pdbx_strand_id
1 'polypeptide(L)'
;MDDFISFKANWNDKDKNIKEIMEELRVGENAIVFLDDNPAEREFVKKAIPDIQAPNLSSPESYVRTLDKGGFFEVTVLSSDDIERKEYYITNKKREEYWTSFTDYKEYLKSMEMVCLIEKFHNENIQRITQLINKTNQFNLTTKRYTQEQVQNFSEKEENITFCSHLSDKFGKNGIVSVMMVRVCKEIAFIDLWVMSCRVLKRDLELAMFDFLVKECIKRKIKMIQGVYYKTKKNAFVENLYKDLGFQLMTKDDGNSTWEYKVFPNYEEKNQVMEMRKT
;
A
#
# COMPACT_ATOMS: atom_id res chain seq x y z
N MET A 1 -23.53 -13.75 -11.97
CA MET A 1 -23.20 -12.46 -11.31
C MET A 1 -21.91 -12.55 -10.50
N ASP A 2 -21.46 -13.76 -10.15
CA ASP A 2 -20.27 -14.02 -9.31
C ASP A 2 -18.91 -13.74 -9.98
N ASP A 3 -18.95 -13.29 -11.24
CA ASP A 3 -17.78 -12.82 -11.99
C ASP A 3 -17.51 -11.33 -11.80
N PHE A 4 -18.47 -10.58 -11.23
CA PHE A 4 -18.37 -9.13 -11.03
C PHE A 4 -18.22 -8.80 -9.55
N ILE A 5 -17.17 -8.06 -9.22
CA ILE A 5 -16.89 -7.62 -7.83
C ILE A 5 -17.74 -6.40 -7.46
N SER A 6 -17.88 -5.45 -8.37
CA SER A 6 -18.73 -4.27 -8.23
C SER A 6 -19.66 -4.18 -9.43
N PHE A 7 -20.93 -3.87 -9.18
CA PHE A 7 -21.96 -3.78 -10.21
C PHE A 7 -22.79 -2.51 -9.97
N LYS A 8 -22.67 -1.54 -10.88
CA LYS A 8 -23.43 -0.29 -10.88
C LYS A 8 -24.39 -0.30 -12.07
N ALA A 9 -25.65 -0.63 -11.84
CA ALA A 9 -26.73 -0.55 -12.84
C ALA A 9 -27.78 0.44 -12.36
N ASN A 10 -27.57 1.71 -12.70
CA ASN A 10 -28.39 2.84 -12.25
C ASN A 10 -28.38 3.94 -13.33
N TRP A 11 -29.08 5.05 -13.04
CA TRP A 11 -29.19 6.21 -13.93
C TRP A 11 -28.16 7.32 -13.66
N ASN A 12 -27.15 7.06 -12.83
CA ASN A 12 -26.09 8.03 -12.58
C ASN A 12 -25.14 8.13 -13.78
N ASP A 13 -24.48 9.28 -13.92
CA ASP A 13 -23.47 9.50 -14.96
C ASP A 13 -22.35 8.44 -14.88
N LYS A 14 -21.84 8.01 -16.04
CA LYS A 14 -20.86 6.91 -16.13
C LYS A 14 -19.56 7.26 -15.40
N ASP A 15 -19.10 8.51 -15.47
CA ASP A 15 -17.91 8.97 -14.77
C ASP A 15 -18.05 8.90 -13.24
N LYS A 16 -19.25 9.20 -12.70
CA LYS A 16 -19.54 9.05 -11.27
C LYS A 16 -19.53 7.59 -10.85
N ASN A 17 -20.18 6.71 -11.61
CA ASN A 17 -20.16 5.27 -11.33
C ASN A 17 -18.72 4.70 -11.40
N ILE A 18 -17.90 5.15 -12.35
CA ILE A 18 -16.49 4.73 -12.45
C ILE A 18 -15.69 5.22 -11.23
N LYS A 19 -15.87 6.47 -10.79
CA LYS A 19 -15.22 7.01 -9.58
C LYS A 19 -15.62 6.23 -8.33
N GLU A 20 -16.91 5.90 -8.17
CA GLU A 20 -17.36 5.05 -7.08
C GLU A 20 -16.72 3.66 -7.11
N ILE A 21 -16.62 3.04 -8.30
CA ILE A 21 -15.94 1.74 -8.46
C ILE A 21 -14.44 1.86 -8.13
N MET A 22 -13.79 2.95 -8.53
CA MET A 22 -12.38 3.21 -8.18
C MET A 22 -12.18 3.31 -6.68
N GLU A 23 -13.09 3.98 -5.98
CA GLU A 23 -13.06 4.12 -4.52
C GLU A 23 -13.32 2.79 -3.82
N GLU A 24 -14.36 2.06 -4.26
CA GLU A 24 -14.74 0.73 -3.76
C GLU A 24 -13.59 -0.28 -3.92
N LEU A 25 -13.00 -0.34 -5.11
CA LEU A 25 -11.92 -1.28 -5.42
C LEU A 25 -10.53 -0.75 -5.04
N ARG A 26 -10.42 0.51 -4.61
CA ARG A 26 -9.16 1.23 -4.32
C ARG A 26 -8.13 1.15 -5.45
N VAL A 27 -8.57 1.36 -6.68
CA VAL A 27 -7.72 1.35 -7.89
C VAL A 27 -7.53 2.75 -8.46
N GLY A 28 -6.37 2.99 -9.08
CA GLY A 28 -6.08 4.25 -9.76
C GLY A 28 -6.75 4.33 -11.13
N GLU A 29 -6.84 5.54 -11.67
CA GLU A 29 -7.44 5.84 -13.00
C GLU A 29 -6.81 5.00 -14.12
N ASN A 30 -5.48 4.86 -14.07
CA ASN A 30 -4.70 4.09 -15.05
C ASN A 30 -4.88 2.57 -14.95
N ALA A 31 -5.66 2.07 -13.99
CA ALA A 31 -5.96 0.66 -13.81
C ALA A 31 -7.36 0.30 -14.35
N ILE A 32 -8.07 1.22 -15.01
CA ILE A 32 -9.40 1.01 -15.56
C ILE A 32 -9.38 1.16 -17.08
N VAL A 33 -10.05 0.21 -17.75
CA VAL A 33 -10.38 0.27 -19.17
C VAL A 33 -11.90 0.44 -19.29
N PHE A 34 -12.34 1.60 -19.75
CA PHE A 34 -13.74 1.94 -19.95
C PHE A 34 -14.18 1.64 -21.39
N LEU A 35 -15.17 0.76 -21.53
CA LEU A 35 -15.72 0.33 -22.81
C LEU A 35 -17.12 0.89 -22.99
N ASP A 36 -17.31 1.66 -24.06
CA ASP A 36 -18.60 2.23 -24.44
C ASP A 36 -18.71 2.28 -25.95
N ASP A 37 -19.89 2.02 -26.49
CA ASP A 37 -20.18 2.15 -27.91
C ASP A 37 -20.34 3.62 -28.32
N ASN A 38 -20.82 4.49 -27.43
CA ASN A 38 -21.03 5.91 -27.70
C ASN A 38 -19.70 6.71 -27.61
N PRO A 39 -19.22 7.33 -28.72
CA PRO A 39 -18.01 8.15 -28.69
C PRO A 39 -18.10 9.38 -27.79
N ALA A 40 -19.29 9.98 -27.65
CA ALA A 40 -19.48 11.15 -26.80
C ALA A 40 -19.27 10.80 -25.32
N GLU A 41 -19.77 9.64 -24.88
CA GLU A 41 -19.58 9.13 -23.52
C GLU A 41 -18.11 8.84 -23.23
N ARG A 42 -17.39 8.21 -24.17
CA ARG A 42 -15.95 7.98 -24.04
C ARG A 42 -15.17 9.28 -23.83
N GLU A 43 -15.46 10.31 -24.62
CA GLU A 43 -14.79 11.60 -24.51
C GLU A 43 -15.17 12.35 -23.23
N PHE A 44 -16.42 12.25 -22.78
CA PHE A 44 -16.85 12.81 -21.50
C PHE A 44 -16.11 12.16 -20.32
N VAL A 45 -16.04 10.83 -20.29
CA VAL A 45 -15.34 10.08 -19.25
C VAL A 45 -13.84 10.38 -19.24
N LYS A 46 -13.17 10.44 -20.41
CA LYS A 46 -11.75 10.83 -20.49
C LYS A 46 -11.48 12.23 -19.94
N LYS A 47 -12.38 13.20 -20.17
CA LYS A 47 -12.24 14.55 -19.60
C LYS A 47 -12.41 14.54 -18.09
N ALA A 48 -13.33 13.71 -17.57
CA ALA A 48 -13.60 13.60 -16.14
C ALA A 48 -12.55 12.77 -15.39
N ILE A 49 -11.86 11.85 -16.07
CA ILE A 49 -10.88 10.90 -15.54
C ILE A 49 -9.69 10.83 -16.52
N PRO A 50 -8.73 11.77 -16.44
CA PRO A 50 -7.71 11.96 -17.46
C PRO A 50 -6.82 10.75 -17.77
N ASP A 51 -6.50 9.92 -16.77
CA ASP A 51 -5.58 8.78 -16.93
C ASP A 51 -6.31 7.47 -17.32
N ILE A 52 -7.62 7.49 -17.59
CA ILE A 52 -8.40 6.30 -17.95
C ILE A 52 -8.13 5.83 -19.37
N GLN A 53 -8.10 4.51 -19.59
CA GLN A 53 -8.07 3.94 -20.93
C GLN A 53 -9.50 3.81 -21.46
N ALA A 54 -9.82 4.44 -22.59
CA ALA A 54 -11.13 4.32 -23.23
C ALA A 54 -10.94 4.08 -24.74
N PRO A 55 -10.75 2.81 -25.16
CA PRO A 55 -10.47 2.45 -26.54
C PRO A 55 -11.59 2.85 -27.49
N ASN A 56 -11.23 3.15 -28.73
CA ASN A 56 -12.20 3.44 -29.76
C ASN A 56 -12.87 2.15 -30.25
N LEU A 57 -14.15 2.01 -29.92
CA LEU A 57 -14.98 0.88 -30.30
C LEU A 57 -15.84 1.28 -31.51
N SER A 58 -15.30 1.07 -32.73
CA SER A 58 -15.91 1.53 -33.98
C SER A 58 -17.13 0.71 -34.40
N SER A 59 -17.07 -0.61 -34.29
CA SER A 59 -18.17 -1.50 -34.64
C SER A 59 -18.11 -2.81 -33.85
N PRO A 60 -19.25 -3.45 -33.53
CA PRO A 60 -19.28 -4.63 -32.66
C PRO A 60 -18.34 -5.75 -33.11
N GLU A 61 -18.21 -5.97 -34.42
CA GLU A 61 -17.30 -6.96 -35.00
C GLU A 61 -15.82 -6.65 -34.78
N SER A 62 -15.46 -5.38 -34.50
CA SER A 62 -14.09 -4.97 -34.24
C SER A 62 -13.71 -4.99 -32.76
N TYR A 63 -14.68 -5.11 -31.84
CA TYR A 63 -14.45 -4.91 -30.39
C TYR A 63 -13.39 -5.87 -29.84
N VAL A 64 -13.54 -7.17 -30.12
CA VAL A 64 -12.59 -8.20 -29.66
C VAL A 64 -11.18 -7.90 -30.15
N ARG A 65 -11.05 -7.58 -31.45
CA ARG A 65 -9.75 -7.25 -32.05
C ARG A 65 -9.13 -5.99 -31.46
N THR A 66 -9.94 -4.97 -31.17
CA THR A 66 -9.47 -3.72 -30.54
C THR A 66 -8.94 -3.98 -29.13
N LEU A 67 -9.60 -4.84 -28.36
CA LEU A 67 -9.17 -5.18 -27.00
C LEU A 67 -7.91 -6.05 -27.01
N ASP A 68 -7.91 -7.11 -27.81
CA ASP A 68 -6.81 -8.06 -27.95
C ASP A 68 -5.51 -7.36 -28.40
N LYS A 69 -5.60 -6.47 -29.40
CA LYS A 69 -4.43 -5.73 -29.91
C LYS A 69 -4.12 -4.44 -29.15
N GLY A 70 -4.98 -4.06 -28.22
CA GLY A 70 -4.89 -2.79 -27.50
C GLY A 70 -3.86 -2.80 -26.38
N GLY A 71 -3.36 -3.97 -25.98
CA GLY A 71 -2.34 -4.10 -24.94
C GLY A 71 -2.83 -3.71 -23.53
N PHE A 72 -4.14 -3.54 -23.34
CA PHE A 72 -4.71 -2.99 -22.10
C PHE A 72 -4.61 -3.93 -20.90
N PHE A 73 -4.47 -5.24 -21.15
CA PHE A 73 -4.48 -6.29 -20.13
C PHE A 73 -3.17 -7.10 -20.11
N GLU A 74 -2.14 -6.60 -20.77
CA GLU A 74 -0.83 -7.25 -20.82
C GLU A 74 -0.11 -7.10 -19.48
N VAL A 75 0.15 -8.23 -18.82
CA VAL A 75 0.90 -8.27 -17.58
C VAL A 75 2.27 -8.88 -17.88
N THR A 76 3.34 -8.08 -17.78
CA THR A 76 4.70 -8.58 -18.05
C THR A 76 5.18 -9.59 -17.00
N VAL A 77 4.63 -9.56 -15.79
CA VAL A 77 4.86 -10.54 -14.71
C VAL A 77 3.59 -10.69 -13.87
N LEU A 78 2.95 -11.86 -13.92
CA LEU A 78 1.89 -12.24 -12.99
C LEU A 78 2.49 -12.44 -11.60
N SER A 79 2.12 -11.59 -10.64
CA SER A 79 2.46 -11.82 -9.24
C SER A 79 1.39 -12.68 -8.57
N SER A 80 1.75 -13.40 -7.50
CA SER A 80 0.76 -14.13 -6.67
C SER A 80 -0.34 -13.19 -6.15
N ASP A 81 0.00 -11.92 -5.91
CA ASP A 81 -0.96 -10.87 -5.53
C ASP A 81 -1.99 -10.55 -6.62
N ASP A 82 -1.67 -10.77 -7.89
CA ASP A 82 -2.57 -10.54 -9.02
C ASP A 82 -3.57 -11.71 -9.15
N ILE A 83 -3.16 -12.93 -8.80
CA ILE A 83 -4.00 -14.14 -8.80
C ILE A 83 -5.01 -14.11 -7.64
N GLU A 84 -4.57 -13.69 -6.46
CA GLU A 84 -5.40 -13.65 -5.24
C GLU A 84 -6.32 -12.41 -5.16
N ARG A 85 -6.31 -11.56 -6.19
CA ARG A 85 -7.02 -10.28 -6.17
C ARG A 85 -8.54 -10.44 -6.07
N LYS A 86 -9.11 -11.47 -6.70
CA LYS A 86 -10.55 -11.81 -6.57
C LYS A 86 -10.90 -12.15 -5.12
N GLU A 87 -10.08 -12.99 -4.47
CA GLU A 87 -10.28 -13.39 -3.07
C GLU A 87 -10.13 -12.20 -2.11
N TYR A 88 -9.19 -11.29 -2.39
CA TYR A 88 -9.05 -10.05 -1.64
C TYR A 88 -10.36 -9.23 -1.65
N TYR A 89 -11.01 -9.07 -2.80
CA TYR A 89 -12.26 -8.29 -2.85
C TYR A 89 -13.41 -8.98 -2.13
N ILE A 90 -13.55 -10.30 -2.29
CA ILE A 90 -14.57 -11.09 -1.58
C ILE A 90 -14.38 -10.95 -0.06
N THR A 91 -13.14 -11.10 0.42
CA THR A 91 -12.83 -10.96 1.84
C THR A 91 -12.96 -9.51 2.31
N ASN A 92 -12.69 -8.50 1.47
CA ASN A 92 -12.89 -7.10 1.83
C ASN A 92 -14.38 -6.75 2.02
N LYS A 93 -15.27 -7.27 1.17
CA LYS A 93 -16.71 -7.12 1.37
C LYS A 93 -17.18 -7.71 2.71
N LYS A 94 -16.69 -8.90 3.06
CA LYS A 94 -16.96 -9.52 4.39
C LYS A 94 -16.47 -8.63 5.55
N ARG A 95 -15.32 -7.96 5.39
CA ARG A 95 -14.79 -7.01 6.39
C ARG A 95 -15.67 -5.77 6.53
N GLU A 96 -16.15 -5.22 5.41
CA GLU A 96 -17.05 -4.07 5.40
C GLU A 96 -18.42 -4.39 6.01
N GLU A 97 -19.00 -5.54 5.68
CA GLU A 97 -20.21 -6.05 6.32
C GLU A 97 -19.99 -6.25 7.82
N TYR A 98 -18.86 -6.85 8.20
CA TYR A 98 -18.52 -7.06 9.60
C TYR A 98 -18.32 -5.75 10.37
N TRP A 99 -17.72 -4.72 9.75
CA TRP A 99 -17.58 -3.38 10.31
C TRP A 99 -18.94 -2.76 10.69
N THR A 100 -20.02 -3.01 9.94
CA THR A 100 -21.36 -2.48 10.27
C THR A 100 -21.90 -2.96 11.62
N SER A 101 -21.34 -4.03 12.19
CA SER A 101 -21.69 -4.56 13.50
C SER A 101 -20.98 -3.83 14.67
N PHE A 102 -20.13 -2.85 14.38
CA PHE A 102 -19.34 -2.10 15.37
C PHE A 102 -19.62 -0.61 15.28
N THR A 103 -19.54 0.07 16.43
CA THR A 103 -19.60 1.53 16.52
C THR A 103 -18.23 2.15 16.81
N ASP A 104 -17.31 1.37 17.39
CA ASP A 104 -15.94 1.78 17.68
C ASP A 104 -14.95 1.07 16.75
N TYR A 105 -14.10 1.87 16.09
CA TYR A 105 -13.14 1.35 15.11
C TYR A 105 -12.06 0.48 15.73
N LYS A 106 -11.65 0.78 16.96
CA LYS A 106 -10.59 0.04 17.64
C LYS A 106 -11.09 -1.30 18.15
N GLU A 107 -12.31 -1.38 18.65
CA GLU A 107 -12.98 -2.64 18.97
C GLU A 107 -13.15 -3.52 17.74
N TYR A 108 -13.54 -2.93 16.61
CA TYR A 108 -13.57 -3.63 15.33
C TYR A 108 -12.20 -4.23 14.97
N LEU A 109 -11.12 -3.43 14.99
CA LEU A 109 -9.77 -3.92 14.67
C LEU A 109 -9.31 -5.03 15.62
N LYS A 110 -9.61 -4.94 16.92
CA LYS A 110 -9.30 -6.03 17.86
C LYS A 110 -10.05 -7.32 17.52
N SER A 111 -11.31 -7.22 17.12
CA SER A 111 -12.16 -8.36 16.77
C SER A 111 -11.80 -9.02 15.43
N MET A 112 -10.87 -8.42 14.66
CA MET A 112 -10.32 -8.99 13.44
C MET A 112 -9.27 -10.08 13.71
N GLU A 113 -8.81 -10.20 14.96
CA GLU A 113 -7.80 -11.19 15.39
C GLU A 113 -6.56 -11.15 14.50
N MET A 114 -6.05 -9.93 14.28
CA MET A 114 -4.96 -9.72 13.35
C MET A 114 -3.65 -10.28 13.89
N VAL A 115 -2.90 -10.95 13.01
CA VAL A 115 -1.54 -11.42 13.29
C VAL A 115 -0.60 -10.83 12.24
N CYS A 116 0.36 -10.03 12.72
CA CYS A 116 1.44 -9.45 11.93
C CYS A 116 2.70 -10.29 12.11
N LEU A 117 3.13 -10.94 11.04
CA LEU A 117 4.41 -11.66 10.99
C LEU A 117 5.47 -10.73 10.42
N ILE A 118 6.52 -10.47 11.18
CA ILE A 118 7.69 -9.72 10.72
C ILE A 118 8.82 -10.70 10.41
N GLU A 119 9.42 -10.56 9.23
CA GLU A 119 10.56 -11.33 8.78
C GLU A 119 11.67 -10.41 8.26
N LYS A 120 12.91 -10.89 8.33
CA LYS A 120 14.03 -10.25 7.63
C LYS A 120 13.90 -10.45 6.11
N PHE A 121 14.69 -9.70 5.35
CA PHE A 121 14.81 -9.97 3.93
C PHE A 121 15.60 -11.27 3.73
N HIS A 122 15.13 -12.08 2.80
CA HIS A 122 15.73 -13.35 2.38
C HIS A 122 15.77 -13.39 0.87
N ASN A 123 16.74 -14.11 0.27
CA ASN A 123 16.88 -14.17 -1.19
C ASN A 123 15.58 -14.59 -1.90
N GLU A 124 14.78 -15.45 -1.26
CA GLU A 124 13.49 -15.93 -1.76
C GLU A 124 12.40 -14.85 -1.84
N ASN A 125 12.48 -13.79 -1.02
CA ASN A 125 11.46 -12.74 -0.96
C ASN A 125 11.89 -11.40 -1.61
N ILE A 126 13.17 -11.22 -1.99
CA ILE A 126 13.66 -9.97 -2.60
C ILE A 126 12.83 -9.56 -3.82
N GLN A 127 12.50 -10.48 -4.73
CA GLN A 127 11.71 -10.15 -5.92
C GLN A 127 10.34 -9.55 -5.55
N ARG A 128 9.63 -10.17 -4.61
CA ARG A 128 8.31 -9.70 -4.12
C ARG A 128 8.44 -8.37 -3.39
N ILE A 129 9.46 -8.20 -2.56
CA ILE A 129 9.78 -6.94 -1.89
C ILE A 129 9.96 -5.82 -2.92
N THR A 130 10.80 -6.04 -3.94
CA THR A 130 11.05 -5.06 -5.00
C THR A 130 9.77 -4.71 -5.75
N GLN A 131 8.92 -5.70 -6.04
CA GLN A 131 7.61 -5.44 -6.66
C GLN A 131 6.72 -4.55 -5.80
N LEU A 132 6.60 -4.84 -4.49
CA LEU A 132 5.80 -4.02 -3.58
C LEU A 132 6.33 -2.59 -3.51
N ILE A 133 7.64 -2.40 -3.39
CA ILE A 133 8.30 -1.09 -3.37
C ILE A 133 7.91 -0.29 -4.61
N ASN A 134 7.98 -0.91 -5.79
CA ASN A 134 7.79 -0.20 -7.05
C ASN A 134 6.31 0.02 -7.43
N LYS A 135 5.40 -0.85 -6.94
CA LYS A 135 3.95 -0.70 -7.10
C LYS A 135 3.33 0.28 -6.08
N THR A 136 3.97 0.54 -4.94
CA THR A 136 3.40 1.37 -3.87
C THR A 136 3.63 2.86 -4.10
N ASN A 137 2.53 3.61 -4.24
CA ASN A 137 2.52 5.06 -4.41
C ASN A 137 1.93 5.82 -3.22
N GLN A 138 0.83 5.31 -2.63
CA GLN A 138 0.07 6.04 -1.60
C GLN A 138 0.80 6.08 -0.25
N PHE A 139 1.34 4.94 0.18
CA PHE A 139 2.15 4.83 1.38
C PHE A 139 3.61 4.67 0.96
N ASN A 140 4.19 5.71 0.37
CA ASN A 140 5.63 5.76 0.07
C ASN A 140 6.13 7.17 0.40
N LEU A 141 6.85 7.30 1.51
CA LEU A 141 7.26 8.59 2.04
C LEU A 141 8.38 9.25 1.24
N THR A 142 9.22 8.46 0.57
CA THR A 142 10.43 8.95 -0.10
C THR A 142 10.36 8.89 -1.63
N THR A 143 9.26 8.36 -2.18
CA THR A 143 9.03 8.11 -3.63
C THR A 143 10.10 7.25 -4.33
N LYS A 144 11.07 6.73 -3.57
CA LYS A 144 12.17 5.94 -4.11
C LYS A 144 11.68 4.65 -4.76
N ARG A 145 12.43 4.22 -5.77
CA ARG A 145 12.27 2.96 -6.49
C ARG A 145 13.60 2.22 -6.42
N TYR A 146 13.53 0.90 -6.37
CA TYR A 146 14.71 0.06 -6.23
C TYR A 146 14.69 -1.04 -7.29
N THR A 147 15.86 -1.37 -7.80
CA THR A 147 16.08 -2.64 -8.52
C THR A 147 16.23 -3.78 -7.52
N GLN A 148 16.08 -5.02 -7.99
CA GLN A 148 16.27 -6.21 -7.15
C GLN A 148 17.68 -6.25 -6.54
N GLU A 149 18.69 -5.94 -7.35
CA GLU A 149 20.10 -5.83 -6.93
C GLU A 149 20.30 -4.77 -5.84
N GLN A 150 19.67 -3.60 -5.97
CA GLN A 150 19.77 -2.55 -4.94
C GLN A 150 19.13 -2.97 -3.62
N VAL A 151 17.98 -3.68 -3.65
CA VAL A 151 17.35 -4.21 -2.43
C VAL A 151 18.27 -5.25 -1.78
N GLN A 152 18.82 -6.17 -2.57
CA GLN A 152 19.73 -7.20 -2.09
C GLN A 152 20.98 -6.59 -1.46
N ASN A 153 21.69 -5.72 -2.17
CA ASN A 153 22.88 -5.02 -1.68
C ASN A 153 22.61 -4.20 -0.42
N PHE A 154 21.40 -3.65 -0.26
CA PHE A 154 21.00 -2.95 0.97
C PHE A 154 20.82 -3.92 2.14
N SER A 155 20.23 -5.10 1.90
CA SER A 155 19.96 -6.10 2.93
C SER A 155 21.18 -6.90 3.39
N GLU A 156 22.22 -7.01 2.56
CA GLU A 156 23.47 -7.71 2.90
C GLU A 156 24.36 -6.93 3.89
N LYS A 157 24.11 -5.63 4.05
CA LYS A 157 24.82 -4.77 5.01
C LYS A 157 24.30 -5.01 6.43
N GLU A 158 25.11 -5.65 7.27
CA GLU A 158 24.72 -6.04 8.64
C GLU A 158 24.30 -4.85 9.51
N GLU A 159 24.86 -3.67 9.27
CA GLU A 159 24.50 -2.45 9.99
C GLU A 159 23.06 -2.02 9.72
N ASN A 160 22.55 -2.29 8.51
CA ASN A 160 21.20 -1.92 8.13
C ASN A 160 20.15 -2.74 8.88
N ILE A 161 18.96 -2.16 8.99
CA ILE A 161 17.77 -2.85 9.49
C ILE A 161 16.82 -2.98 8.31
N THR A 162 16.58 -4.21 7.88
CA THR A 162 15.64 -4.54 6.80
C THR A 162 14.65 -5.56 7.32
N PHE A 163 13.36 -5.28 7.12
CA PHE A 163 12.31 -6.20 7.48
C PHE A 163 11.06 -5.91 6.65
N CYS A 164 10.30 -6.97 6.41
CA CYS A 164 9.00 -6.88 5.78
C CYS A 164 7.97 -7.58 6.68
N SER A 165 6.69 -7.30 6.42
CA SER A 165 5.61 -7.90 7.18
C SER A 165 4.54 -8.53 6.30
N HIS A 166 3.95 -9.58 6.86
CA HIS A 166 2.73 -10.21 6.38
C HIS A 166 1.63 -9.93 7.40
N LEU A 167 0.42 -9.66 6.92
CA LEU A 167 -0.72 -9.43 7.81
C LEU A 167 -1.81 -10.44 7.48
N SER A 168 -2.26 -11.15 8.50
CA SER A 168 -3.43 -12.02 8.44
C SER A 168 -4.50 -11.55 9.40
N ASP A 169 -5.76 -11.79 9.02
CA ASP A 169 -6.93 -11.60 9.85
C ASP A 169 -7.84 -12.83 9.71
N LYS A 170 -8.92 -12.89 10.49
CA LYS A 170 -9.85 -14.02 10.45
C LYS A 170 -10.52 -14.28 9.10
N PHE A 171 -10.46 -13.33 8.16
CA PHE A 171 -11.05 -13.48 6.82
C PHE A 171 -10.03 -13.88 5.76
N GLY A 172 -8.73 -13.71 6.01
CA GLY A 172 -7.71 -14.11 5.05
C GLY A 172 -6.29 -13.70 5.44
N LYS A 173 -5.34 -14.27 4.71
CA LYS A 173 -3.92 -13.93 4.81
C LYS A 173 -3.54 -13.04 3.64
N ASN A 174 -2.70 -12.06 3.87
CA ASN A 174 -2.05 -11.33 2.80
C ASN A 174 -0.60 -11.81 2.67
N GLY A 175 -0.03 -11.66 1.47
CA GLY A 175 1.41 -11.78 1.27
C GLY A 175 2.19 -10.64 1.94
N ILE A 176 3.32 -10.25 1.36
CA ILE A 176 4.11 -9.14 1.88
C ILE A 176 3.31 -7.84 1.71
N VAL A 177 2.99 -7.19 2.83
CA VAL A 177 2.15 -5.99 2.86
C VAL A 177 2.89 -4.74 3.31
N SER A 178 4.05 -4.86 3.95
CA SER A 178 4.91 -3.71 4.24
C SER A 178 6.38 -4.09 4.14
N VAL A 179 7.20 -3.10 3.74
CA VAL A 179 8.65 -3.21 3.64
C VAL A 179 9.24 -1.95 4.27
N MET A 180 10.24 -2.15 5.13
CA MET A 180 11.02 -1.07 5.70
C MET A 180 12.52 -1.34 5.48
N MET A 181 13.21 -0.32 4.97
CA MET A 181 14.66 -0.32 4.77
C MET A 181 15.24 0.86 5.53
N VAL A 182 16.06 0.56 6.53
CA VAL A 182 16.63 1.55 7.44
C VAL A 182 18.14 1.44 7.40
N ARG A 183 18.78 2.55 7.04
CA ARG A 183 20.24 2.68 7.03
C ARG A 183 20.70 3.12 8.40
N VAL A 184 21.65 2.42 9.01
CA VAL A 184 22.19 2.81 10.32
C VAL A 184 23.55 3.44 10.12
N CYS A 185 23.76 4.61 10.71
CA CYS A 185 25.07 5.25 10.81
C CYS A 185 25.31 5.68 12.25
N LYS A 186 26.27 5.03 12.91
CA LYS A 186 26.56 5.21 14.34
C LYS A 186 25.28 4.99 15.18
N GLU A 187 24.84 6.01 15.92
CA GLU A 187 23.67 5.94 16.81
C GLU A 187 22.39 6.50 16.15
N ILE A 188 22.37 6.64 14.81
CA ILE A 188 21.23 7.17 14.05
C ILE A 188 20.74 6.15 13.02
N ALA A 189 19.45 5.85 13.05
CA ALA A 189 18.73 5.04 12.06
C ALA A 189 17.98 5.94 11.09
N PHE A 190 18.31 5.90 9.80
CA PHE A 190 17.64 6.64 8.74
C PHE A 190 16.65 5.73 8.02
N ILE A 191 15.36 6.03 8.09
CA ILE A 191 14.32 5.35 7.32
C ILE A 191 14.53 5.74 5.84
N ASP A 192 15.21 4.88 5.10
CA ASP A 192 15.55 5.10 3.69
C ASP A 192 14.32 4.88 2.80
N LEU A 193 13.51 3.89 3.17
CA LEU A 193 12.25 3.54 2.55
C LEU A 193 11.30 2.92 3.57
N TRP A 194 10.03 3.33 3.52
CA TRP A 194 8.93 2.63 4.17
C TRP A 194 7.72 2.62 3.24
N VAL A 195 7.28 1.42 2.89
CA VAL A 195 6.10 1.21 2.04
C VAL A 195 5.09 0.29 2.69
N MET A 196 3.80 0.56 2.44
CA MET A 196 2.68 -0.32 2.81
C MET A 196 1.69 -0.47 1.66
N SER A 197 1.20 -1.70 1.49
CA SER A 197 0.15 -2.02 0.54
C SER A 197 -1.16 -1.31 0.92
N CYS A 198 -1.92 -0.87 -0.08
CA CYS A 198 -3.24 -0.27 0.12
C CYS A 198 -4.24 -1.21 0.84
N ARG A 199 -3.97 -2.52 0.80
CA ARG A 199 -4.79 -3.59 1.39
C ARG A 199 -4.84 -3.56 2.92
N VAL A 200 -3.82 -2.98 3.55
CA VAL A 200 -3.64 -2.99 5.01
C VAL A 200 -3.67 -1.59 5.63
N LEU A 201 -3.99 -0.57 4.84
CA LEU A 201 -4.15 0.78 5.36
C LEU A 201 -5.34 0.86 6.31
N LYS A 202 -5.23 1.75 7.31
CA LYS A 202 -6.19 1.94 8.40
C LYS A 202 -6.33 0.71 9.30
N ARG A 203 -5.31 -0.15 9.39
CA ARG A 203 -5.31 -1.32 10.30
C ARG A 203 -4.30 -1.19 11.44
N ASP A 204 -3.79 0.02 11.67
CA ASP A 204 -2.71 0.33 12.62
C ASP A 204 -1.42 -0.48 12.38
N LEU A 205 -1.22 -1.02 11.18
CA LEU A 205 0.00 -1.77 10.83
C LEU A 205 1.23 -0.86 10.90
N GLU A 206 1.06 0.42 10.59
CA GLU A 206 2.10 1.43 10.73
C GLU A 206 2.63 1.54 12.17
N LEU A 207 1.76 1.37 13.18
CA LEU A 207 2.13 1.40 14.58
C LEU A 207 2.95 0.16 14.93
N ALA A 208 2.50 -1.03 14.50
CA ALA A 208 3.20 -2.29 14.70
C ALA A 208 4.60 -2.32 14.04
N MET A 209 4.71 -1.81 12.81
CA MET A 209 5.97 -1.71 12.09
C MET A 209 6.94 -0.73 12.77
N PHE A 210 6.42 0.40 13.27
CA PHE A 210 7.23 1.36 14.00
C PHE A 210 7.67 0.83 15.37
N ASP A 211 6.80 0.16 16.12
CA ASP A 211 7.14 -0.50 17.39
C ASP A 211 8.29 -1.50 17.22
N PHE A 212 8.25 -2.28 16.14
CA PHE A 212 9.34 -3.19 15.80
C PHE A 212 10.65 -2.45 15.52
N LEU A 213 10.62 -1.37 14.72
CA LEU A 213 11.80 -0.56 14.44
C LEU A 213 12.40 0.01 15.73
N VAL A 214 11.58 0.61 16.60
CA VAL A 214 12.04 1.18 17.87
C VAL A 214 12.68 0.12 18.76
N LYS A 215 12.09 -1.07 18.86
CA LYS A 215 12.68 -2.21 19.58
C LYS A 215 14.04 -2.63 19.01
N GLU A 216 14.17 -2.71 17.69
CA GLU A 216 15.46 -3.04 17.07
C GLU A 216 16.49 -1.93 17.29
N CYS A 217 16.07 -0.65 17.29
CA CYS A 217 16.94 0.47 17.66
C CYS A 217 17.42 0.39 19.11
N ILE A 218 16.54 0.07 20.07
CA ILE A 218 16.89 -0.12 21.48
C ILE A 218 17.92 -1.24 21.63
N LYS A 219 17.68 -2.40 21.01
CA LYS A 219 18.61 -3.55 21.04
C LYS A 219 20.00 -3.20 20.51
N ARG A 220 20.06 -2.38 19.45
CA ARG A 220 21.31 -1.92 18.83
C ARG A 220 21.89 -0.65 19.45
N LYS A 221 21.31 -0.14 20.55
CA LYS A 221 21.73 1.11 21.23
C LYS A 221 21.70 2.35 20.31
N ILE A 222 20.82 2.36 19.31
CA ILE A 222 20.56 3.51 18.44
C ILE A 222 19.71 4.51 19.22
N LYS A 223 20.10 5.79 19.19
CA LYS A 223 19.49 6.86 20.00
C LYS A 223 18.48 7.70 19.23
N MET A 224 18.56 7.69 17.91
CA MET A 224 17.73 8.53 17.06
C MET A 224 17.26 7.77 15.82
N ILE A 225 16.01 7.98 15.44
CA ILE A 225 15.44 7.57 14.16
C ILE A 225 15.15 8.84 13.37
N GLN A 226 15.56 8.89 12.10
CA GLN A 226 15.28 9.99 11.20
C GLN A 226 14.52 9.50 9.98
N GLY A 227 13.56 10.30 9.55
CA GLY A 227 12.71 10.02 8.40
C GLY A 227 12.52 11.26 7.54
N VAL A 228 12.30 11.04 6.25
CA VAL A 228 12.00 12.12 5.29
C VAL A 228 10.68 11.82 4.60
N TYR A 229 9.90 12.86 4.36
CA TYR A 229 8.69 12.85 3.56
C TYR A 229 8.86 13.79 2.37
N TYR A 230 8.72 13.27 1.15
CA TYR A 230 8.70 14.05 -0.08
C TYR A 230 7.27 14.14 -0.61
N LYS A 231 6.73 15.35 -0.66
CA LYS A 231 5.31 15.57 -0.97
C LYS A 231 5.02 15.30 -2.45
N THR A 232 3.96 14.56 -2.69
CA THR A 232 3.36 14.38 -4.02
C THR A 232 1.84 14.40 -3.91
N LYS A 233 1.15 14.49 -5.05
CA LYS A 233 -0.32 14.34 -5.09
C LYS A 233 -0.78 12.95 -4.61
N LYS A 234 0.05 11.91 -4.78
CA LYS A 234 -0.32 10.51 -4.55
C LYS A 234 -0.10 10.04 -3.11
N ASN A 235 0.81 10.65 -2.36
CA ASN A 235 1.18 10.23 -1.00
C ASN A 235 0.68 11.18 0.11
N ALA A 236 -0.28 12.05 -0.19
CA ALA A 236 -0.91 12.93 0.81
C ALA A 236 -1.49 12.16 2.01
N PHE A 237 -1.85 10.88 1.82
CA PHE A 237 -2.33 9.98 2.87
C PHE A 237 -1.35 9.84 4.05
N VAL A 238 -0.04 9.95 3.81
CA VAL A 238 1.00 9.77 4.85
C VAL A 238 1.67 11.06 5.29
N GLU A 239 1.14 12.24 4.92
CA GLU A 239 1.75 13.54 5.24
C GLU A 239 1.97 13.73 6.76
N ASN A 240 1.03 13.25 7.57
CA ASN A 240 1.10 13.38 9.03
C ASN A 240 1.70 12.16 9.75
N LEU A 241 2.11 11.11 9.02
CA LEU A 241 2.54 9.84 9.64
C LEU A 241 3.63 10.04 10.70
N TYR A 242 4.71 10.76 10.38
CA TYR A 242 5.80 10.98 11.33
C TYR A 242 5.33 11.77 12.56
N LYS A 243 4.50 12.79 12.37
CA LYS A 243 3.91 13.56 13.48
C LYS A 243 3.08 12.66 14.39
N ASP A 244 2.22 11.82 13.81
CA ASP A 244 1.31 10.92 14.53
C ASP A 244 2.08 9.81 15.29
N LEU A 245 3.22 9.39 14.75
CA LEU A 245 4.16 8.48 15.43
C LEU A 245 4.95 9.17 16.56
N GLY A 246 4.92 10.50 16.65
CA GLY A 246 5.58 11.28 17.69
C GLY A 246 6.99 11.78 17.31
N PHE A 247 7.32 11.82 16.02
CA PHE A 247 8.53 12.48 15.56
C PHE A 247 8.41 14.01 15.70
N GLN A 248 9.53 14.66 15.92
CA GLN A 248 9.68 16.11 15.90
C GLN A 248 10.08 16.56 14.49
N LEU A 249 9.44 17.64 14.02
CA LEU A 249 9.75 18.24 12.73
C LEU A 249 11.09 18.99 12.84
N MET A 250 12.03 18.67 11.95
CA MET A 250 13.34 19.33 11.89
C MET A 250 13.35 20.44 10.84
N THR A 251 12.93 20.10 9.63
CA THR A 251 12.86 21.05 8.52
C THR A 251 11.62 20.79 7.68
N LYS A 252 11.05 21.84 7.10
CA LYS A 252 9.97 21.76 6.11
C LYS A 252 10.25 22.79 5.01
N ASP A 253 10.30 22.32 3.77
CA ASP A 253 10.52 23.15 2.59
C ASP A 253 9.70 22.63 1.42
N ASP A 254 8.93 23.51 0.77
CA ASP A 254 7.99 23.18 -0.32
C ASP A 254 7.15 21.90 -0.10
N GLY A 255 6.71 21.70 1.15
CA GLY A 255 5.95 20.50 1.55
C GLY A 255 6.77 19.24 1.81
N ASN A 256 8.04 19.19 1.41
CA ASN A 256 8.99 18.17 1.85
C ASN A 256 9.38 18.42 3.30
N SER A 257 9.64 17.35 4.07
CA SER A 257 9.97 17.50 5.48
C SER A 257 10.90 16.41 6.02
N THR A 258 11.75 16.79 6.96
CA THR A 258 12.64 15.89 7.70
C THR A 258 12.19 15.84 9.15
N TRP A 259 12.17 14.65 9.72
CA TRP A 259 11.64 14.36 11.03
C TRP A 259 12.62 13.53 11.84
N GLU A 260 12.63 13.71 13.16
CA GLU A 260 13.45 12.91 14.07
C GLU A 260 12.66 12.38 15.26
N TYR A 261 13.01 11.18 15.71
CA TYR A 261 12.42 10.51 16.86
C TYR A 261 13.52 10.01 17.78
N LYS A 262 13.52 10.54 19.01
CA LYS A 262 14.44 10.09 20.05
C LYS A 262 14.00 8.73 20.58
N VAL A 263 14.92 7.76 20.56
CA VAL A 263 14.66 6.40 21.05
C VAL A 263 14.81 6.38 22.57
N PHE A 264 13.76 5.95 23.26
CA PHE A 264 13.74 5.83 24.72
C PHE A 264 13.77 4.35 25.14
N PRO A 265 14.59 3.95 26.14
CA PRO A 265 14.63 2.57 26.61
C PRO A 265 13.29 2.06 27.18
N ASN A 266 12.48 2.95 27.74
CA ASN A 266 11.16 2.67 28.29
C ASN A 266 10.04 2.91 27.27
N TYR A 267 10.28 2.59 26.00
CA TYR A 267 9.28 2.73 24.94
C TYR A 267 8.04 1.87 25.21
N GLU A 268 6.88 2.51 25.21
CA GLU A 268 5.59 1.84 25.25
C GLU A 268 5.08 1.61 23.83
N GLU A 269 4.71 0.37 23.53
CA GLU A 269 4.20 -0.02 22.21
C GLU A 269 2.88 0.70 21.89
N LYS A 270 2.79 1.19 20.66
CA LYS A 270 1.61 1.90 20.16
C LYS A 270 0.59 0.93 19.58
N ASN A 271 1.01 -0.21 19.04
CA ASN A 271 0.13 -1.26 18.56
C ASN A 271 -0.69 -1.84 19.72
N GLN A 272 -2.00 -1.92 19.53
CA GLN A 272 -2.94 -2.48 20.52
C GLN A 272 -3.99 -3.42 19.89
N VAL A 273 -3.85 -3.73 18.60
CA VAL A 273 -4.92 -4.37 17.82
C VAL A 273 -4.45 -5.62 17.06
N MET A 274 -3.15 -5.91 17.02
CA MET A 274 -2.63 -7.12 16.38
C MET A 274 -1.56 -7.81 17.22
N GLU A 275 -1.51 -9.13 17.10
CA GLU A 275 -0.45 -9.97 17.64
C GLU A 275 0.80 -9.84 16.75
N MET A 276 1.97 -9.66 17.38
CA MET A 276 3.25 -9.59 16.67
C MET A 276 3.98 -10.93 16.74
N ARG A 277 4.30 -11.50 15.57
CA ARG A 277 5.16 -12.70 15.44
C ARG A 277 6.43 -12.33 14.69
N LYS A 278 7.53 -12.99 15.03
CA LYS A 278 8.83 -12.80 14.37
C LYS A 278 9.39 -14.15 13.94
N THR A 279 9.90 -14.21 12.71
CA THR A 279 10.70 -15.32 12.19
C THR A 279 12.15 -14.90 11.98
#